data_AF-A0A1Y1M831-F1
#
_entry.id   AF-A0A1Y1M831-F1
#
_cell.length_a   1.000
_cell.length_b   1.000
_cell.length_c   1.000
_cell.angle_alpha   90.00
_cell.angle_beta   90.00
_cell.angle_gamma   90.00
#
_symmetry.space_group_name_H-M   'P 1'
#
loop_
_entity.id
_entity.type
_entity.pdbx_description
1 polymer ?
#
loop_
_entity_poly.entity_id
_entity_poly.type
_entity_poly.pdbx_seq_one_letter_code
_entity_poly.pdbx_strand_id
1 'polypeptide(L)'
;MPLKEAQERITKQLGNSKKDKSMRHVILNNFVQRPNGFGWRTDVPAIVNYLRHWINFPVVPGRNFAGPTLFIRGGDSQYIPETDHRQILEFFPNAEVQTIEGAGHFLHLQKPKEFRRVCLEFLNVC
;
A
#
# COMPACT_ATOMS: atom_id res chain seq x y z
N MET A 1 27.68 -10.90 11.07
CA MET A 1 26.39 -11.51 10.68
C MET A 1 26.01 -10.99 9.29
N PRO A 2 25.75 -11.86 8.31
CA PRO A 2 25.25 -11.47 6.98
C PRO A 2 23.81 -10.93 7.04
N LEU A 3 23.42 -10.10 6.06
CA LEU A 3 22.06 -9.54 5.96
C LEU A 3 20.96 -10.60 5.92
N LYS A 4 21.18 -11.69 5.17
CA LYS A 4 20.22 -12.78 5.05
C LYS A 4 19.92 -13.46 6.40
N GLU A 5 20.97 -13.71 7.20
CA GLU A 5 20.83 -14.28 8.55
C GLU A 5 20.08 -13.32 9.48
N ALA A 6 20.35 -12.00 9.37
CA ALA A 6 19.63 -10.99 10.13
C ALA A 6 18.13 -10.93 9.78
N GLN A 7 17.80 -11.00 8.48
CA GLN A 7 16.42 -11.02 7.97
C GLN A 7 15.66 -12.28 8.41
N GLU A 8 16.33 -13.43 8.50
CA GLU A 8 15.76 -14.67 9.03
C GLU A 8 15.41 -14.54 10.53
N ARG A 9 16.26 -13.87 11.32
CA ARG A 9 15.97 -13.58 12.73
C ARG A 9 14.76 -12.67 12.88
N ILE A 10 14.66 -11.61 12.08
CA ILE A 10 13.50 -10.70 12.06
C ILE A 10 12.23 -11.47 11.66
N THR A 11 12.32 -12.32 10.64
CA THR A 11 11.19 -13.15 10.20
C THR A 11 10.64 -14.01 11.33
N LYS A 12 11.52 -14.63 12.13
CA LYS A 12 11.11 -15.42 13.31
C LYS A 12 10.40 -14.56 14.36
N GLN A 13 10.86 -13.32 14.58
CA GLN A 13 10.25 -12.40 15.54
C GLN A 13 8.88 -11.89 15.07
N LEU A 14 8.67 -11.74 13.77
CA LEU A 14 7.41 -11.24 13.19
C LEU A 14 6.27 -12.28 13.19
N GLY A 15 6.51 -13.53 13.59
CA GLY A 15 5.48 -14.58 13.60
C GLY A 15 5.09 -15.12 12.22
N ASN A 16 4.07 -15.98 12.15
CA ASN A 16 3.75 -16.83 10.98
C ASN A 16 2.38 -16.55 10.29
N SER A 17 1.70 -15.42 10.55
CA SER A 17 0.37 -15.21 9.96
C SER A 17 0.42 -15.03 8.43
N LYS A 18 -0.65 -15.43 7.71
CA LYS A 18 -0.77 -15.20 6.27
C LYS A 18 -0.91 -13.71 5.93
N LYS A 19 -1.58 -12.92 6.79
CA LYS A 19 -1.65 -11.45 6.68
C LYS A 19 -0.25 -10.83 6.77
N ASP A 20 0.69 -11.53 7.42
CA ASP A 20 2.05 -11.03 7.60
C ASP A 20 2.93 -11.23 6.38
N LYS A 21 2.59 -12.06 5.37
CA LYS A 21 3.58 -12.39 4.31
C LYS A 21 3.98 -11.17 3.47
N SER A 22 3.01 -10.41 2.95
CA SER A 22 3.30 -9.23 2.14
C SER A 22 3.85 -8.08 3.00
N MET A 23 3.32 -7.90 4.22
CA MET A 23 3.84 -6.89 5.16
C MET A 23 5.27 -7.21 5.61
N ARG A 24 5.59 -8.48 5.84
CA ARG A 24 6.95 -8.95 6.15
C ARG A 24 7.89 -8.65 5.00
N HIS A 25 7.46 -8.87 3.75
CA HIS A 25 8.27 -8.50 2.60
C HIS A 25 8.60 -6.99 2.60
N VAL A 26 7.63 -6.11 2.89
CA VAL A 26 7.85 -4.67 3.02
C VAL A 26 8.84 -4.35 4.14
N ILE A 27 8.67 -4.95 5.32
CA ILE A 27 9.56 -4.73 6.48
C ILE A 27 10.99 -5.16 6.15
N LEU A 28 11.17 -6.36 5.58
CA LEU A 28 12.50 -6.92 5.27
C LEU A 28 13.21 -6.14 4.16
N ASN A 29 12.48 -5.61 3.17
CA ASN A 29 13.06 -4.74 2.14
C ASN A 29 13.52 -3.38 2.68
N ASN A 30 12.93 -2.94 3.80
CA ASN A 30 13.35 -1.73 4.50
C ASN A 30 14.49 -1.97 5.51
N PHE A 31 14.87 -3.22 5.78
CA PHE A 31 15.99 -3.55 6.65
C PHE A 31 17.29 -3.64 5.84
N VAL A 32 18.29 -2.85 6.23
CA VAL A 32 19.54 -2.70 5.46
C VAL A 32 20.78 -2.86 6.34
N GLN A 33 21.86 -3.32 5.71
CA GLN A 33 23.19 -3.33 6.33
C GLN A 33 23.79 -1.92 6.29
N ARG A 34 24.50 -1.55 7.35
CA ARG A 34 25.20 -0.28 7.56
C ARG A 34 26.64 -0.56 8.01
N PRO A 35 27.56 0.43 7.95
CA PRO A 35 28.95 0.23 8.38
C PRO A 35 29.07 -0.33 9.82
N ASN A 36 28.21 0.12 10.73
CA ASN A 36 28.26 -0.25 12.15
C ASN A 36 27.16 -1.28 12.53
N GLY A 37 26.64 -2.05 11.57
CA GLY A 37 25.65 -3.09 11.84
C GLY A 37 24.45 -3.04 10.90
N PHE A 38 23.25 -2.94 11.47
CA PHE A 38 22.01 -2.93 10.72
C PHE A 38 21.12 -1.76 11.12
N GLY A 39 20.23 -1.35 10.21
CA GLY A 39 19.22 -0.35 10.51
C GLY A 39 18.10 -0.35 9.49
N TRP A 40 17.14 0.52 9.72
CA TRP A 40 16.06 0.77 8.78
C TRP A 40 16.51 1.73 7.68
N ARG A 41 15.97 1.54 6.47
CA ARG A 41 16.10 2.49 5.37
C ARG A 41 15.28 3.75 5.64
N THR A 42 14.12 3.57 6.26
CA THR A 42 13.17 4.62 6.65
C THR A 42 13.34 5.02 8.11
N ASP A 43 12.95 6.24 8.45
CA ASP A 43 12.86 6.71 9.84
C ASP A 43 11.62 6.10 10.52
N VAL A 44 11.79 4.89 11.07
CA VAL A 44 10.71 4.18 11.78
C VAL A 44 10.20 4.97 12.98
N PRO A 45 11.04 5.58 13.84
CA PRO A 45 10.57 6.45 14.92
C PRO A 45 9.66 7.58 14.42
N ALA A 46 10.05 8.30 13.37
CA ALA A 46 9.21 9.36 12.81
C ALA A 46 7.88 8.81 12.28
N ILE A 47 7.90 7.70 11.55
CA ILE A 47 6.66 7.06 11.06
C ILE A 47 5.76 6.73 12.25
N VAL A 48 6.26 6.08 13.29
CA VAL A 48 5.46 5.71 14.47
C VAL A 48 4.88 6.95 15.17
N ASN A 49 5.67 8.02 15.31
CA ASN A 49 5.26 9.25 15.99
C ASN A 49 4.22 10.05 15.17
N TYR A 50 4.29 10.00 13.84
CA TYR A 50 3.47 10.84 12.97
C TYR A 50 2.39 10.11 12.17
N LEU A 51 2.34 8.77 12.21
CA LEU A 51 1.41 7.97 11.38
C LEU A 51 -0.04 8.44 11.50
N ARG A 52 -0.51 8.72 12.73
CA ARG A 52 -1.89 9.16 12.99
C ARG A 52 -2.24 10.49 12.31
N HIS A 53 -1.24 11.35 12.06
CA HIS A 53 -1.45 12.61 11.35
C HIS A 53 -1.54 12.42 9.84
N TRP A 54 -0.99 11.33 9.28
CA TRP A 54 -0.92 11.07 7.84
C TRP A 54 -2.00 10.12 7.31
N ILE A 55 -2.49 9.20 8.14
CA ILE A 55 -3.47 8.19 7.69
C ILE A 55 -4.90 8.73 7.52
N ASN A 56 -5.16 9.96 7.98
CA ASN A 56 -6.46 10.59 7.84
C ASN A 56 -6.52 11.41 6.55
N PHE A 57 -7.62 11.28 5.81
CA PHE A 57 -7.90 12.16 4.68
C PHE A 57 -8.59 13.43 5.19
N PRO A 58 -8.08 14.64 4.87
CA PRO A 58 -8.71 15.87 5.31
C PRO A 58 -10.04 16.08 4.58
N VAL A 59 -11.15 16.05 5.32
CA VAL A 59 -12.46 16.44 4.79
C VAL A 59 -12.48 17.96 4.67
N VAL A 60 -12.25 18.48 3.46
CA VAL A 60 -12.29 19.92 3.17
C VAL A 60 -13.59 20.24 2.42
N PRO A 61 -14.60 20.85 3.08
CA PRO A 61 -15.89 21.12 2.45
C PRO A 61 -15.75 21.95 1.16
N GLY A 62 -16.53 21.57 0.14
CA GLY A 62 -16.58 22.29 -1.14
C GLY A 62 -15.33 22.14 -2.01
N ARG A 63 -14.36 21.30 -1.63
CA ARG A 63 -13.20 20.97 -2.46
C ARG A 63 -13.37 19.62 -3.10
N ASN A 64 -13.17 19.58 -4.41
CA ASN A 64 -13.06 18.34 -5.17
C ASN A 64 -11.93 18.46 -6.20
N PHE A 65 -11.53 17.32 -6.75
CA PHE A 65 -10.66 17.20 -7.89
C PHE A 65 -11.47 16.67 -9.07
N ALA A 66 -11.73 17.55 -10.05
CA ALA A 66 -12.53 17.22 -11.23
C ALA A 66 -11.74 16.51 -12.35
N GLY A 67 -10.46 16.17 -12.14
CA GLY A 67 -9.70 15.42 -13.12
C GLY A 67 -10.11 13.94 -13.18
N PRO A 68 -9.86 13.24 -14.30
CA PRO A 68 -9.98 11.79 -14.36
C PRO A 68 -9.17 11.15 -13.23
N THR A 69 -9.79 10.26 -12.47
CA THR A 69 -9.17 9.63 -11.30
C THR A 69 -9.47 8.14 -11.31
N LEU A 70 -8.48 7.31 -11.02
CA LEU A 70 -8.66 5.88 -10.93
C LEU A 70 -8.25 5.38 -9.55
N PHE A 71 -9.20 4.74 -8.86
CA PHE A 71 -8.98 3.98 -7.65
C PHE A 71 -8.91 2.49 -8.00
N ILE A 72 -7.82 1.83 -7.65
CA ILE A 72 -7.66 0.38 -7.86
C ILE A 72 -7.65 -0.31 -6.49
N ARG A 73 -8.57 -1.24 -6.26
CA ARG A 73 -8.64 -2.04 -5.03
C ARG A 73 -8.48 -3.54 -5.30
N GLY A 74 -8.00 -4.27 -4.31
CA GLY A 74 -8.04 -5.73 -4.31
C GLY A 74 -9.39 -6.22 -3.78
N GLY A 75 -9.97 -7.24 -4.41
CA GLY A 75 -11.26 -7.83 -3.99
C GLY A 75 -11.21 -8.43 -2.57
N ASP A 76 -10.06 -8.96 -2.16
CA ASP A 76 -9.83 -9.53 -0.82
C ASP A 76 -9.36 -8.46 0.19
N SER A 77 -9.43 -7.17 -0.16
CA SER A 77 -8.93 -6.04 0.65
C SER A 77 -10.06 -5.18 1.21
N GLN A 78 -9.90 -4.78 2.47
CA GLN A 78 -10.82 -3.91 3.21
C GLN A 78 -10.33 -2.46 3.31
N TYR A 79 -9.32 -2.07 2.52
CA TYR A 79 -8.75 -0.71 2.54
C TYR A 79 -9.60 0.34 1.81
N ILE A 80 -10.41 -0.10 0.83
CA ILE A 80 -11.40 0.73 0.13
C ILE A 80 -12.71 -0.06 0.20
N PRO A 81 -13.39 -0.13 1.35
CA PRO A 81 -14.70 -0.76 1.44
C PRO A 81 -15.72 -0.01 0.57
N GLU A 82 -16.81 -0.68 0.18
CA GLU A 82 -17.86 -0.06 -0.64
C GLU A 82 -18.49 1.17 0.03
N THR A 83 -18.47 1.21 1.36
CA THR A 83 -18.93 2.36 2.16
C THR A 83 -18.20 3.66 1.85
N ASP A 84 -16.97 3.58 1.33
CA ASP A 84 -16.14 4.74 1.03
C ASP A 84 -16.42 5.31 -0.37
N HIS A 85 -17.09 4.55 -1.25
CA HIS A 85 -17.31 4.94 -2.64
C HIS A 85 -18.08 6.25 -2.77
N ARG A 86 -19.07 6.48 -1.89
CA ARG A 86 -19.82 7.75 -1.87
C ARG A 86 -18.90 8.95 -1.61
N GLN A 87 -18.01 8.84 -0.62
CA GLN A 87 -17.08 9.90 -0.28
C GLN A 87 -15.99 10.08 -1.33
N ILE A 88 -15.53 8.98 -1.95
CA ILE A 88 -14.64 9.04 -3.11
C ILE A 88 -15.25 9.91 -4.22
N LEU A 89 -16.53 9.68 -4.58
CA LEU A 89 -17.19 10.46 -5.63
C LEU A 89 -17.49 11.91 -5.21
N GLU A 90 -17.66 12.20 -3.92
CA GLU A 90 -17.77 13.59 -3.43
C GLU A 90 -16.47 14.38 -3.67
N PHE A 91 -15.31 13.77 -3.40
CA PHE A 91 -14.00 14.42 -3.58
C PHE A 91 -13.44 14.29 -5.00
N PHE A 92 -13.82 13.24 -5.73
CA PHE A 92 -13.32 12.91 -7.07
C PHE A 92 -14.52 12.56 -7.98
N PRO A 93 -15.27 13.55 -8.48
CA PRO A 93 -16.52 13.30 -9.22
C PRO A 93 -16.36 12.49 -10.51
N ASN A 94 -15.16 12.51 -11.10
CA ASN A 94 -14.81 11.77 -12.31
C ASN A 94 -13.94 10.54 -11.99
N ALA A 95 -14.15 9.94 -10.80
CA ALA A 95 -13.43 8.75 -10.38
C ALA A 95 -14.05 7.46 -10.92
N GLU A 96 -13.18 6.54 -11.33
CA GLU A 96 -13.50 5.14 -11.55
C GLU A 96 -12.92 4.30 -10.41
N VAL A 97 -13.66 3.28 -9.98
CA VAL A 97 -13.17 2.29 -9.00
C VAL A 97 -13.09 0.93 -9.70
N GLN A 98 -11.87 0.41 -9.84
CA GLN A 98 -11.59 -0.90 -10.45
C GLN A 98 -11.18 -1.90 -9.38
N THR A 99 -11.77 -3.10 -9.41
CA THR A 99 -11.46 -4.19 -8.48
C THR A 99 -10.65 -5.28 -9.17
N ILE A 100 -9.51 -5.65 -8.60
CA ILE A 100 -8.73 -6.82 -9.00
C ILE A 100 -9.10 -7.98 -8.07
N GLU A 101 -9.88 -8.91 -8.60
CA GLU A 101 -10.35 -10.08 -7.86
C GLU A 101 -9.21 -11.01 -7.43
N GLY A 102 -9.36 -11.60 -6.24
CA GLY A 102 -8.36 -12.49 -5.63
C GLY A 102 -7.04 -11.80 -5.28
N ALA A 103 -7.04 -10.46 -5.15
CA ALA A 103 -5.92 -9.68 -4.64
C ALA A 103 -6.30 -9.00 -3.32
N GLY A 104 -5.34 -8.93 -2.40
CA GLY A 104 -5.42 -8.16 -1.16
C GLY A 104 -4.91 -6.73 -1.35
N HIS A 105 -4.43 -6.11 -0.26
CA HIS A 105 -3.95 -4.73 -0.28
C HIS A 105 -2.74 -4.52 -1.20
N PHE A 106 -1.81 -5.48 -1.25
CA PHE A 106 -0.62 -5.43 -2.10
C PHE A 106 -0.89 -5.99 -3.50
N LEU A 107 -1.99 -5.55 -4.12
CA LEU A 107 -2.48 -6.03 -5.41
C LEU A 107 -1.44 -5.91 -6.54
N HIS A 108 -0.60 -4.89 -6.53
CA HIS A 108 0.50 -4.71 -7.48
C HIS A 108 1.60 -5.78 -7.34
N LEU A 109 1.79 -6.37 -6.15
CA LEU A 109 2.70 -7.50 -5.94
C LEU A 109 2.03 -8.84 -6.21
N GLN A 110 0.74 -8.96 -5.90
CA GLN A 110 -0.01 -10.23 -5.99
C GLN A 110 -0.51 -10.51 -7.41
N LYS A 111 -0.93 -9.48 -8.14
CA LYS A 111 -1.52 -9.51 -9.48
C LYS A 111 -0.88 -8.43 -10.37
N PRO A 112 0.44 -8.48 -10.61
CA PRO A 112 1.17 -7.41 -11.29
C PRO A 112 0.73 -7.19 -12.73
N LYS A 113 0.29 -8.25 -13.43
CA LYS A 113 -0.15 -8.15 -14.83
C LYS A 113 -1.49 -7.40 -14.93
N GLU A 114 -2.43 -7.76 -14.06
CA GLU A 114 -3.75 -7.15 -13.98
C GLU A 114 -3.66 -5.69 -13.53
N PHE A 115 -2.85 -5.41 -12.50
CA PHE A 115 -2.60 -4.04 -12.05
C PHE A 115 -2.01 -3.18 -13.16
N ARG A 116 -0.96 -3.67 -13.82
CA ARG A 116 -0.33 -2.96 -14.94
C ARG A 116 -1.34 -2.68 -16.06
N ARG A 117 -2.15 -3.67 -16.44
CA ARG A 117 -3.16 -3.51 -17.49
C ARG A 117 -4.12 -2.36 -17.15
N VAL A 118 -4.68 -2.37 -15.94
CA VAL A 118 -5.61 -1.35 -15.47
C VAL A 118 -4.96 0.05 -15.46
N CYS A 119 -3.70 0.16 -15.03
CA CYS A 119 -2.97 1.43 -15.09
C CYS A 119 -2.74 1.93 -16.52
N LEU A 120 -2.34 1.05 -17.44
CA LEU A 120 -2.05 1.41 -18.83
C LEU A 120 -3.31 1.82 -19.60
N GLU A 121 -4.43 1.12 -19.36
CA GLU A 121 -5.74 1.47 -19.91
C GLU A 121 -6.15 2.88 -19.48
N PHE A 122 -6.01 3.22 -18.20
CA PHE A 122 -6.34 4.56 -17.70
C PHE A 122 -5.41 5.66 -18.22
N LEU A 123 -4.11 5.37 -18.35
CA LEU A 123 -3.13 6.33 -18.85
C LEU A 123 -3.16 6.48 -20.38
N ASN A 124 -3.97 5.70 -21.09
CA ASN A 124 -4.00 5.61 -22.55
C ASN A 124 -2.61 5.31 -23.16
N VAL A 125 -1.80 4.51 -22.46
CA VAL A 125 -0.48 4.08 -22.95
C VAL A 125 -0.59 2.62 -23.38
N CYS A 126 -0.60 2.39 -24.69
CA CYS A 126 -0.58 1.04 -25.29
C CYS A 126 0.83 0.43 -25.21
#